data_AF-A0A8S2XRW9-F1
#
_entry.id   AF-A0A8S2XRW9-F1
#
_cell.length_a   1.000
_cell.length_b   1.000
_cell.length_c   1.000
_cell.angle_alpha   90.00
_cell.angle_beta   90.00
_cell.angle_gamma   90.00
#
_symmetry.space_group_name_H-M   'P 1'
#
loop_
_entity.id
_entity.type
_entity.pdbx_description
1 polymer ?
#
loop_
_entity_poly.entity_id
_entity_poly.type
_entity_poly.pdbx_seq_one_letter_code
_entity_poly.pdbx_strand_id
1 'polypeptide(L)'
;FQNIPNLFGQPLVSLLSPIKIPTVFHDYQNKGSLFTLFLTTPAFAFCFVCHLNELTSEQWNLCQENVNKIIFEIIKIFLKSKLVDASVYHFIGDDFLRLFLARFVFCYAALRLHRAFKGSGFYPSSQPQLSNDLLENVQVHKMILELSASLSVRQLFLEGPLSAAE
;
A
#
# COMPACT_ATOMS: atom_id res chain seq x y z
N PHE A 1 6.63 -11.03 -15.24
CA PHE A 1 7.72 -10.61 -14.34
C PHE A 1 8.02 -11.60 -13.20
N GLN A 2 7.25 -12.68 -13.00
CA GLN A 2 7.48 -13.63 -11.90
C GLN A 2 8.75 -14.48 -12.04
N ASN A 3 9.33 -14.58 -13.24
CA ASN A 3 10.49 -15.42 -13.53
C ASN A 3 11.62 -14.64 -14.18
N ILE A 4 11.97 -13.45 -13.65
CA ILE A 4 13.18 -12.75 -14.14
C ILE A 4 14.39 -13.48 -13.54
N PRO A 5 15.22 -14.16 -14.36
CA PRO A 5 16.39 -14.84 -13.85
C PRO A 5 17.40 -13.82 -13.31
N ASN A 6 18.01 -14.12 -12.17
CA ASN A 6 19.10 -13.31 -11.62
C ASN A 6 20.40 -13.60 -12.39
N LEU A 7 20.55 -12.98 -13.57
CA LEU A 7 21.68 -13.23 -14.48
C LEU A 7 22.99 -12.60 -14.02
N PHE A 8 22.95 -11.62 -13.11
CA PHE A 8 24.11 -10.80 -12.73
C PHE A 8 24.43 -10.85 -11.23
N GLY A 9 23.75 -11.71 -10.47
CA GLY A 9 23.89 -11.77 -9.00
C GLY A 9 23.42 -10.50 -8.29
N GLN A 10 22.66 -9.64 -8.95
CA GLN A 10 22.19 -8.37 -8.39
C GLN A 10 20.86 -8.57 -7.63
N PRO A 11 20.67 -7.90 -6.48
CA PRO A 11 19.37 -7.83 -5.83
C PRO A 11 18.31 -7.26 -6.78
N LEU A 12 17.19 -7.97 -6.94
CA LEU A 12 16.06 -7.53 -7.75
C LEU A 12 14.78 -7.59 -6.93
N VAL A 13 14.06 -6.46 -6.90
CA VAL A 13 12.70 -6.40 -6.36
C VAL A 13 11.79 -5.83 -7.45
N SER A 14 10.78 -6.60 -7.84
CA SER A 14 9.71 -6.15 -8.74
C SER A 14 8.48 -5.82 -7.92
N LEU A 15 7.96 -4.60 -8.06
CA LEU A 15 6.68 -4.18 -7.47
C LEU A 15 5.65 -4.08 -8.60
N LEU A 16 4.60 -4.88 -8.52
CA LEU A 16 3.63 -5.09 -9.58
C LEU A 16 2.29 -4.47 -9.18
N SER A 17 1.66 -3.75 -10.11
CA SER A 17 0.32 -3.20 -9.90
C SER A 17 -0.72 -4.31 -9.74
N PRO A 18 -1.88 -4.01 -9.12
CA PRO A 18 -3.05 -4.88 -9.20
C PRO A 18 -3.40 -5.26 -10.64
N ILE A 19 -3.94 -6.46 -10.83
CA ILE A 19 -4.40 -6.97 -12.13
C ILE A 19 -5.82 -6.46 -12.43
N LYS A 20 -6.60 -6.18 -11.37
CA LYS A 20 -7.98 -5.70 -11.44
C LYS A 20 -8.09 -4.36 -10.73
N ILE A 21 -9.04 -3.55 -11.18
CA ILE A 21 -9.48 -2.34 -10.50
C ILE A 21 -11.01 -2.40 -10.36
N PRO A 22 -11.62 -1.94 -9.25
CA PRO A 22 -13.07 -2.00 -9.11
C PRO A 22 -13.78 -1.16 -10.17
N THR A 23 -14.98 -1.58 -10.57
CA THR A 23 -15.77 -0.95 -11.65
C THR A 23 -16.03 0.53 -11.41
N VAL A 24 -16.21 0.93 -10.15
CA VAL A 24 -16.39 2.33 -9.73
C VAL A 24 -15.19 3.24 -10.06
N PHE A 25 -14.03 2.67 -10.39
CA PHE A 25 -12.83 3.39 -10.79
C PHE A 25 -12.48 3.23 -12.29
N HIS A 26 -13.31 2.55 -13.09
CA HIS A 26 -13.02 2.30 -14.52
C HIS A 26 -12.87 3.60 -15.32
N ASP A 27 -13.69 4.62 -15.04
CA ASP A 27 -13.64 5.92 -15.73
C ASP A 27 -12.30 6.66 -15.52
N TYR A 28 -11.52 6.25 -14.51
CA TYR A 28 -10.23 6.83 -14.19
C TYR A 28 -9.04 6.04 -14.76
N GLN A 29 -9.26 4.91 -15.45
CA GLN A 29 -8.17 4.12 -16.04
C GLN A 29 -7.33 4.91 -17.05
N ASN A 30 -7.94 5.89 -17.74
CA ASN A 30 -7.24 6.76 -18.70
C ASN A 30 -6.40 7.85 -18.02
N LYS A 31 -6.48 8.01 -16.68
CA LYS A 31 -5.77 9.06 -15.93
C LYS A 31 -4.47 8.57 -15.28
N GLY A 32 -4.03 7.36 -15.64
CA GLY A 32 -2.82 6.74 -15.12
C GLY A 32 -3.08 5.64 -14.09
N SER A 33 -2.00 5.09 -13.55
CA SER A 33 -2.07 3.93 -12.65
C SER A 33 -2.30 4.36 -11.20
N LEU A 34 -3.37 3.83 -10.58
CA LEU A 34 -3.62 3.98 -9.15
C LEU A 34 -2.42 3.52 -8.30
N PHE A 35 -1.76 2.44 -8.74
CA PHE A 35 -0.57 1.93 -8.07
C PHE A 35 0.56 2.96 -8.09
N THR A 36 0.85 3.56 -9.25
CA THR A 36 1.85 4.62 -9.36
C THR A 36 1.50 5.81 -8.49
N LEU A 37 0.22 6.18 -8.40
CA LEU A 37 -0.24 7.27 -7.54
C LEU A 37 0.06 7.02 -6.07
N PHE A 38 -0.12 5.79 -5.58
CA PHE A 38 0.29 5.42 -4.22
C PHE A 38 1.81 5.51 -4.02
N LEU A 39 2.60 5.11 -5.02
CA LEU A 39 4.06 5.16 -4.94
C LEU A 39 4.63 6.57 -4.99
N THR A 40 3.96 7.53 -5.64
CA THR A 40 4.44 8.91 -5.77
C THR A 40 3.81 9.85 -4.75
N THR A 41 2.49 9.75 -4.55
CA THR A 41 1.69 10.67 -3.72
C THR A 41 0.65 9.91 -2.89
N PRO A 42 1.08 9.16 -1.85
CA PRO A 42 0.23 8.21 -1.13
C PRO A 42 -0.98 8.85 -0.43
N ALA A 43 -0.85 10.08 0.09
CA ALA A 43 -1.97 10.79 0.71
C ALA A 43 -3.06 11.13 -0.31
N PHE A 44 -2.68 11.59 -1.50
CA PHE A 44 -3.63 11.85 -2.57
C PHE A 44 -4.26 10.55 -3.08
N ALA A 45 -3.47 9.48 -3.21
CA ALA A 45 -4.00 8.17 -3.61
C ALA A 45 -5.04 7.63 -2.62
N PHE A 46 -4.79 7.79 -1.31
CA PHE A 46 -5.74 7.42 -0.26
C PHE A 46 -7.03 8.23 -0.37
N CYS A 47 -6.94 9.56 -0.50
CA CYS A 47 -8.11 10.41 -0.71
C CYS A 47 -8.89 10.02 -1.97
N PHE A 48 -8.17 9.73 -3.06
CA PHE A 48 -8.76 9.32 -4.33
C PHE A 48 -9.58 8.04 -4.20
N VAL A 49 -9.06 6.98 -3.56
CA VAL A 49 -9.84 5.74 -3.35
C VAL A 49 -11.01 5.92 -2.39
N CYS A 50 -10.95 6.94 -1.53
CA CYS A 50 -12.05 7.32 -0.65
C CYS A 50 -13.08 8.27 -1.29
N HIS A 51 -12.90 8.63 -2.56
CA HIS A 51 -13.71 9.63 -3.28
C HIS A 51 -13.75 11.01 -2.60
N LEU A 52 -12.65 11.39 -1.93
CA LEU A 52 -12.48 12.70 -1.31
C LEU A 52 -11.96 13.70 -2.36
N ASN A 53 -12.88 14.35 -3.07
CA ASN A 53 -12.56 15.30 -4.14
C ASN A 53 -12.27 16.72 -3.63
N GLU A 54 -12.79 17.07 -2.45
CA GLU A 54 -12.64 18.39 -1.85
C GLU A 54 -12.31 18.20 -0.38
N LEU A 55 -11.15 18.72 0.04
CA LEU A 55 -10.70 18.72 1.43
C LEU A 55 -10.36 20.15 1.82
N THR A 56 -10.67 20.51 3.07
CA THR A 56 -10.11 21.73 3.65
C THR A 56 -8.59 21.60 3.78
N SER A 57 -7.88 22.73 3.85
CA SER A 57 -6.42 22.71 4.07
C SER A 57 -6.05 21.96 5.35
N GLU A 58 -6.88 22.05 6.39
CA GLU A 58 -6.69 21.32 7.65
C GLU A 58 -6.82 19.81 7.46
N GLN A 59 -7.88 19.34 6.78
CA GLN A 59 -8.08 17.91 6.50
C GLN A 59 -6.97 17.34 5.61
N TRP A 60 -6.51 18.11 4.63
CA TRP A 60 -5.40 17.73 3.77
C TRP A 60 -4.09 17.58 4.55
N ASN A 61 -3.77 18.54 5.42
CA ASN A 61 -2.59 18.48 6.29
C ASN A 61 -2.67 17.27 7.24
N LEU A 62 -3.84 17.05 7.86
CA LEU A 62 -4.08 15.90 8.73
C LEU A 62 -3.91 14.56 7.99
N CYS A 63 -4.41 14.45 6.75
CA CYS A 63 -4.24 13.27 5.92
C CYS A 63 -2.75 13.00 5.64
N GLN A 64 -2.02 14.02 5.18
CA GLN A 64 -0.59 13.90 4.90
C GLN A 64 0.22 13.48 6.13
N GLU A 65 -0.04 14.11 7.29
CA GLU A 65 0.64 13.76 8.53
C GLU A 65 0.40 12.31 8.94
N ASN A 66 -0.84 11.85 8.87
CA ASN A 66 -1.19 10.47 9.23
C ASN A 66 -0.60 9.46 8.24
N VAL A 67 -0.63 9.75 6.94
CA VAL A 67 0.04 8.91 5.93
C VAL A 67 1.54 8.85 6.18
N ASN A 68 2.19 9.97 6.48
CA ASN A 68 3.61 9.98 6.83
C ASN A 68 3.92 9.14 8.08
N LYS A 69 3.07 9.20 9.10
CA LYS A 69 3.19 8.34 10.30
C LYS A 69 3.06 6.86 9.95
N ILE A 70 2.11 6.50 9.08
CA ILE A 70 1.93 5.12 8.62
C ILE A 70 3.17 4.64 7.85
N ILE A 71 3.67 5.44 6.91
CA ILE A 71 4.88 5.12 6.14
C ILE A 71 6.09 4.95 7.06
N PHE A 72 6.25 5.82 8.06
CA PHE A 72 7.33 5.71 9.04
C PHE A 72 7.21 4.42 9.87
N GLU A 73 6.00 4.05 10.31
CA GLU A 73 5.80 2.81 11.06
C GLU A 73 6.11 1.59 10.20
N ILE A 74 5.72 1.58 8.92
CA ILE A 74 6.08 0.51 7.97
C ILE A 74 7.61 0.40 7.83
N ILE A 75 8.30 1.52 7.67
CA ILE A 75 9.78 1.55 7.60
C ILE A 75 10.40 0.94 8.87
N LYS A 76 9.87 1.31 10.04
CA LYS A 76 10.33 0.78 11.33
C LYS A 76 10.09 -0.72 11.45
N ILE A 77 8.98 -1.24 10.90
CA ILE A 77 8.72 -2.68 10.85
C ILE A 77 9.74 -3.36 9.92
N PHE A 78 10.00 -2.81 8.73
CA PHE A 78 11.01 -3.34 7.80
C PHE A 78 12.39 -3.46 8.46
N LEU A 79 12.85 -2.40 9.14
CA LEU A 79 14.16 -2.37 9.79
C LEU A 79 14.31 -3.37 10.96
N LYS A 80 13.19 -3.82 11.54
CA LYS A 80 13.18 -4.78 12.65
C LYS A 80 12.92 -6.22 12.19
N SER A 81 12.39 -6.41 10.99
CA SER A 81 11.97 -7.71 10.51
C SER A 81 13.16 -8.56 10.08
N LYS A 82 13.26 -9.76 10.64
CA LYS A 82 14.24 -10.79 10.23
C LYS A 82 13.71 -11.68 9.09
N LEU A 83 12.46 -11.47 8.68
CA LEU A 83 11.76 -12.26 7.67
C LEU A 83 11.84 -11.64 6.26
N VAL A 84 12.65 -10.59 6.11
CA VAL A 84 12.86 -9.91 4.84
C VAL A 84 13.89 -10.68 4.03
N ASP A 85 13.55 -11.01 2.78
CA ASP A 85 14.48 -11.63 1.83
C ASP A 85 15.75 -10.79 1.67
N ALA A 86 16.90 -11.46 1.48
CA ALA A 86 18.19 -10.80 1.36
C ALA A 86 18.21 -9.74 0.24
N SER A 87 17.49 -9.97 -0.87
CA SER A 87 17.37 -8.97 -1.94
C SER A 87 16.69 -7.70 -1.44
N VAL A 88 15.52 -7.82 -0.79
CA VAL A 88 14.76 -6.69 -0.23
C VAL A 88 15.56 -5.94 0.84
N TYR A 89 16.41 -6.63 1.61
CA TYR A 89 17.28 -5.99 2.60
C TYR A 89 18.20 -4.92 1.98
N HIS A 90 18.74 -5.16 0.78
CA HIS A 90 19.59 -4.19 0.08
C HIS A 90 18.80 -2.92 -0.30
N PHE A 91 17.52 -3.07 -0.67
CA PHE A 91 16.66 -1.93 -1.02
C PHE A 91 16.23 -1.15 0.22
N ILE A 92 16.11 -1.79 1.38
CA ILE A 92 15.84 -1.10 2.66
C ILE A 92 17.04 -0.22 3.06
N GLY A 93 18.27 -0.57 2.66
CA GLY A 93 19.45 0.23 2.95
C GLY A 93 19.45 1.61 2.26
N ASP A 94 18.79 1.74 1.12
CA ASP A 94 18.68 2.99 0.37
C ASP A 94 17.42 3.78 0.74
N ASP A 95 17.56 5.09 0.99
CA ASP A 95 16.47 5.92 1.49
C ASP A 95 15.29 6.03 0.52
N PHE A 96 15.58 6.15 -0.79
CA PHE A 96 14.56 6.30 -1.82
C PHE A 96 13.83 4.98 -2.04
N LEU A 97 14.57 3.88 -2.17
CA LEU A 97 13.99 2.55 -2.39
C LEU A 97 13.21 2.06 -1.16
N ARG A 98 13.72 2.32 0.05
CA ARG A 98 12.99 2.06 1.30
C ARG A 98 11.66 2.79 1.36
N LEU A 99 11.62 4.03 0.90
CA LEU A 99 10.39 4.81 0.83
C LEU A 99 9.40 4.20 -0.18
N PHE A 100 9.87 3.75 -1.33
CA PHE A 100 9.03 3.05 -2.33
C PHE A 100 8.44 1.74 -1.78
N LEU A 101 9.24 0.94 -1.07
CA LEU A 101 8.77 -0.28 -0.41
C LEU A 101 7.72 0.02 0.66
N ALA A 102 7.91 1.07 1.46
CA ALA A 102 6.94 1.45 2.47
C ALA A 102 5.62 1.94 1.85
N ARG A 103 5.68 2.71 0.76
CA ARG A 103 4.50 3.15 0.00
C ARG A 103 3.78 1.99 -0.68
N PHE A 104 4.53 0.98 -1.13
CA PHE A 104 3.95 -0.26 -1.65
C PHE A 104 3.13 -1.00 -0.58
N VAL A 105 3.68 -1.18 0.63
CA VAL A 105 2.95 -1.83 1.73
C VAL A 105 1.72 -1.01 2.13
N PHE A 106 1.85 0.32 2.18
CA PHE A 106 0.69 1.19 2.42
C PHE A 106 -0.39 1.03 1.35
N CYS A 107 -0.02 0.97 0.06
CA CYS A 107 -0.94 0.68 -1.03
C CYS A 107 -1.65 -0.66 -0.82
N TYR A 108 -0.89 -1.72 -0.55
CA TYR A 108 -1.45 -3.05 -0.30
C TYR A 108 -2.49 -3.01 0.84
N ALA A 109 -2.09 -2.50 2.01
CA ALA A 109 -2.92 -2.50 3.20
C ALA A 109 -4.18 -1.62 3.03
N ALA A 110 -4.04 -0.45 2.41
CA ALA A 110 -5.17 0.45 2.15
C ALA A 110 -6.20 -0.22 1.21
N LEU A 111 -5.76 -0.84 0.13
CA LEU A 111 -6.65 -1.55 -0.79
C LEU A 111 -7.26 -2.79 -0.12
N ARG A 112 -6.49 -3.57 0.62
CA ARG A 112 -6.96 -4.79 1.32
C ARG A 112 -8.12 -4.49 2.28
N LEU A 113 -8.00 -3.40 3.04
CA LEU A 113 -9.02 -2.97 4.00
C LEU A 113 -10.24 -2.34 3.32
N HIS A 114 -10.06 -1.69 2.17
CA HIS A 114 -11.13 -0.98 1.48
C HIS A 114 -12.16 -1.95 0.88
N ARG A 115 -13.44 -1.74 1.18
CA ARG A 115 -14.53 -2.67 0.85
C ARG A 115 -14.73 -2.93 -0.64
N ALA A 116 -14.34 -1.97 -1.48
CA ALA A 116 -14.45 -2.10 -2.94
C ALA A 116 -13.40 -3.04 -3.56
N PHE A 117 -12.31 -3.34 -2.86
CA PHE A 117 -11.19 -4.13 -3.37
C PHE A 117 -11.18 -5.50 -2.66
N LYS A 118 -11.90 -6.48 -3.21
CA LYS A 118 -12.03 -7.82 -2.62
C LYS A 118 -11.46 -8.90 -3.55
N GLY A 119 -10.42 -9.57 -3.08
CA GLY A 119 -9.74 -10.64 -3.81
C GLY A 119 -8.32 -10.23 -4.23
N SER A 120 -7.43 -11.22 -4.31
CA SER A 120 -5.99 -11.03 -4.54
C SER A 120 -5.66 -10.21 -5.80
N GLY A 121 -6.47 -10.31 -6.86
CA GLY A 121 -6.28 -9.55 -8.09
C GLY A 121 -6.39 -8.03 -7.95
N PHE A 122 -6.98 -7.52 -6.86
CA PHE A 122 -7.12 -6.09 -6.59
C PHE A 122 -5.97 -5.51 -5.75
N TYR A 123 -4.99 -6.33 -5.37
CA TYR A 123 -3.87 -5.92 -4.52
C TYR A 123 -2.57 -5.90 -5.35
N PRO A 124 -1.64 -4.98 -5.05
CA PRO A 124 -0.32 -5.02 -5.66
C PRO A 124 0.44 -6.27 -5.18
N SER A 125 1.39 -6.76 -5.96
CA SER A 125 2.22 -7.92 -5.61
C SER A 125 3.70 -7.62 -5.79
N SER A 126 4.56 -8.40 -5.13
CA SER A 126 6.01 -8.21 -5.21
C SER A 126 6.73 -9.50 -5.60
N GLN A 127 7.93 -9.36 -6.16
CA GLN A 127 8.86 -10.47 -6.38
C GLN A 127 10.27 -10.02 -5.92
N PRO A 128 10.88 -10.67 -4.92
CA PRO A 128 10.30 -11.76 -4.12
C PRO A 128 9.05 -11.31 -3.33
N GLN A 129 8.22 -12.29 -2.96
CA GLN A 129 6.99 -12.04 -2.23
C GLN A 129 7.31 -11.52 -0.83
N LEU A 130 6.78 -10.34 -0.46
CA LEU A 130 6.85 -9.86 0.92
C LEU A 130 5.99 -10.74 1.83
N SER A 131 6.44 -10.96 3.06
CA SER A 131 5.71 -11.77 4.03
C SER A 131 4.39 -11.12 4.44
N ASN A 132 3.41 -11.94 4.79
CA ASN A 132 2.11 -11.45 5.27
C ASN A 132 2.25 -10.66 6.59
N ASP A 133 3.23 -10.96 7.43
CA ASP A 133 3.51 -10.19 8.66
C ASP A 133 3.88 -8.73 8.38
N LEU A 134 4.44 -8.46 7.19
CA LEU A 134 4.75 -7.12 6.72
C LEU A 134 3.53 -6.47 6.05
N LEU A 135 2.85 -7.21 5.16
CA LEU A 135 1.74 -6.70 4.35
C LEU A 135 0.46 -6.47 5.14
N GLU A 136 0.17 -7.35 6.09
CA GLU A 136 -1.06 -7.36 6.90
C GLU A 136 -0.77 -7.03 8.38
N ASN A 137 0.20 -6.16 8.62
CA ASN A 137 0.60 -5.79 9.96
C ASN A 137 -0.55 -5.09 10.72
N VAL A 138 -0.91 -5.64 11.89
CA VAL A 138 -2.05 -5.17 12.71
C VAL A 138 -1.93 -3.68 13.08
N GLN A 139 -0.73 -3.20 13.40
CA GLN A 139 -0.54 -1.79 13.76
C GLN A 139 -0.76 -0.87 12.55
N VAL A 140 -0.28 -1.27 11.37
CA VAL A 140 -0.50 -0.51 10.13
C VAL A 140 -1.99 -0.47 9.79
N HIS A 141 -2.69 -1.60 9.90
CA HIS A 141 -4.14 -1.64 9.69
C HIS A 141 -4.89 -0.72 10.65
N LYS A 142 -4.56 -0.74 11.95
CA LYS A 142 -5.15 0.15 12.94
C LYS A 142 -4.96 1.63 12.57
N MET A 143 -3.75 2.03 12.17
CA MET A 143 -3.46 3.40 11.77
C MET A 143 -4.21 3.83 10.50
N ILE A 144 -4.39 2.92 9.52
CA ILE A 144 -5.22 3.19 8.34
C ILE A 144 -6.69 3.38 8.73
N LEU A 145 -7.20 2.56 9.64
CA LEU A 145 -8.56 2.69 10.15
C LEU A 145 -8.76 3.99 10.93
N GLU A 146 -7.77 4.44 11.70
CA GLU A 146 -7.76 5.74 12.38
C GLU A 146 -7.73 6.91 11.38
N LEU A 147 -6.89 6.83 10.35
CA LEU A 147 -6.87 7.81 9.23
C LEU A 147 -8.24 7.88 8.53
N SER A 148 -8.86 6.74 8.24
CA SER A 148 -10.18 6.73 7.61
C SER A 148 -11.26 7.35 8.51
N ALA A 149 -11.13 7.19 9.84
CA ALA A 149 -12.04 7.78 10.81
C ALA A 149 -11.87 9.30 10.91
N SER A 150 -10.63 9.79 10.93
CA SER A 150 -10.35 11.23 10.99
C SER A 150 -10.82 11.99 9.75
N LEU A 151 -10.95 11.29 8.62
CA LEU A 151 -11.50 11.82 7.36
C LEU A 151 -12.99 11.51 7.16
N SER A 152 -13.69 10.95 8.15
CA SER A 152 -15.12 10.60 8.06
C SER A 152 -15.48 9.62 6.92
N VAL A 153 -14.54 8.74 6.56
CA VAL A 153 -14.68 7.72 5.49
C VAL A 153 -14.50 6.29 5.99
N ARG A 154 -14.51 6.06 7.31
CA ARG A 154 -14.35 4.74 7.94
C ARG A 154 -15.31 3.68 7.40
N GLN A 155 -16.51 4.07 6.98
CA GLN A 155 -17.53 3.22 6.37
C GLN A 155 -17.04 2.49 5.09
N LEU A 156 -16.02 3.02 4.42
CA LEU A 156 -15.39 2.40 3.26
C LEU A 156 -14.42 1.26 3.64
N PHE A 157 -13.98 1.22 4.90
CA PHE A 157 -12.99 0.28 5.43
C PHE A 157 -13.58 -0.68 6.46
N LEU A 158 -14.92 -0.84 6.48
CA LEU A 158 -15.60 -1.73 7.43
C LEU A 158 -15.16 -3.19 7.24
N GLU A 159 -14.91 -3.84 8.37
CA GLU A 159 -14.54 -5.25 8.50
C GLU A 159 -15.64 -6.14 7.90
N GLY A 160 -15.48 -6.53 6.63
CA GLY A 160 -15.96 -7.86 6.24
C GLY A 160 -15.07 -8.87 6.96
N PRO A 161 -15.61 -9.99 7.48
CA PRO A 161 -14.80 -10.99 8.17
C PRO A 161 -13.59 -11.30 7.30
N LEU A 162 -12.43 -11.48 7.94
CA LEU A 162 -11.24 -12.10 7.36
C LEU A 162 -11.67 -13.50 6.89
N SER A 163 -12.37 -13.58 5.76
CA SER A 163 -12.77 -14.84 5.17
C SER A 163 -11.46 -15.51 4.77
N ALA A 164 -11.24 -16.64 5.42
CA ALA A 164 -10.12 -17.53 5.27
C ALA A 164 -9.66 -17.64 3.82
N ALA A 165 -8.34 -17.67 3.66
CA ALA A 165 -7.59 -18.34 2.61
C ALA A 165 -8.43 -18.89 1.44
N GLU A 166 -8.25 -18.27 0.28
CA GLU A 166 -8.22 -18.98 -1.01
C GLU A 166 -6.84 -18.78 -1.63
#